data_AF-A0A529JQP9-F1
#
_entry.id   AF-A0A529JQP9-F1
#
_cell.length_a   1.000
_cell.length_b   1.000
_cell.length_c   1.000
_cell.angle_alpha   90.00
_cell.angle_beta   90.00
_cell.angle_gamma   90.00
#
_symmetry.space_group_name_H-M   'P 1'
#
loop_
_entity.id
_entity.type
_entity.pdbx_description
1 polymer ?
#
loop_
_entity_poly.entity_id
_entity_poly.type
_entity_poly.pdbx_seq_one_letter_code
_entity_poly.pdbx_strand_id
1 'polypeptide(L)'
;INVYEVLDEEGLALIEKNTDTVLEEIGIIFRDDAEALQLWKEAGADVKGERVHFPKGLCRSLLKTAPSVYTQHARNAERSVQIGGNATVFAPVYGPPFVRDLDGVRRYAT
;
A
#
# COMPACT_ATOMS: atom_id res chain seq x y z
N ILE A 1 -11.10 -7.46 20.01
CA ILE A 1 -12.07 -7.60 18.90
C ILE A 1 -11.44 -8.59 17.94
N ASN A 2 -12.08 -9.71 17.68
CA ASN A 2 -11.60 -10.63 16.64
C ASN A 2 -12.11 -10.09 15.31
N VAL A 3 -11.24 -10.01 14.32
CA VAL A 3 -11.64 -9.64 12.96
C VAL A 3 -12.50 -10.76 12.37
N TYR A 4 -13.44 -10.40 11.51
CA TYR A 4 -14.19 -11.38 10.74
C TYR A 4 -13.37 -11.79 9.52
N GLU A 5 -13.09 -13.08 9.39
CA GLU A 5 -12.24 -13.63 8.32
C GLU A 5 -13.11 -14.34 7.29
N VAL A 6 -12.83 -14.08 6.00
CA VAL A 6 -13.59 -14.63 4.86
C VAL A 6 -12.82 -15.72 4.09
N LEU A 7 -11.54 -15.90 4.40
CA LEU A 7 -10.65 -16.90 3.82
C LEU A 7 -10.12 -17.80 4.93
N ASP A 8 -9.89 -19.06 4.60
CA ASP A 8 -9.10 -19.98 5.41
C ASP A 8 -7.60 -19.89 5.05
N GLU A 9 -6.78 -20.68 5.75
CA GLU A 9 -5.33 -20.70 5.56
C GLU A 9 -4.91 -21.15 4.13
N GLU A 10 -5.66 -22.08 3.52
CA GLU A 10 -5.39 -22.52 2.16
C GLU A 10 -5.66 -21.38 1.16
N GLY A 11 -6.78 -20.68 1.32
CA GLY A 11 -7.13 -19.51 0.51
C GLY A 11 -6.12 -18.38 0.64
N LEU A 12 -5.66 -18.08 1.86
CA LEU A 12 -4.61 -17.09 2.10
C LEU A 12 -3.30 -17.48 1.40
N ALA A 13 -2.81 -18.70 1.63
CA ALA A 13 -1.56 -19.19 1.04
C ALA A 13 -1.60 -19.23 -0.50
N LEU A 14 -2.77 -19.54 -1.08
CA LEU A 14 -2.97 -19.51 -2.53
C LEU A 14 -2.78 -18.10 -3.10
N ILE A 15 -3.39 -17.09 -2.49
CA ILE A 15 -3.27 -15.69 -2.93
C ILE A 15 -1.83 -15.19 -2.75
N GLU A 16 -1.16 -15.51 -1.64
CA GLU A 16 0.23 -15.14 -1.41
C GLU A 16 1.17 -15.74 -2.47
N LYS A 17 1.04 -17.04 -2.76
CA LYS A 17 1.84 -17.73 -3.78
C LYS A 17 1.62 -17.15 -5.19
N ASN A 18 0.37 -16.85 -5.54
CA ASN A 18 0.03 -16.27 -6.84
C ASN A 18 0.57 -14.83 -6.95
N THR A 19 0.55 -14.07 -5.85
CA THR A 19 1.15 -12.72 -5.78
C THR A 19 2.65 -12.77 -6.06
N ASP A 20 3.40 -13.66 -5.39
CA ASP A 20 4.83 -13.83 -5.64
C ASP A 20 5.12 -14.22 -7.10
N THR A 21 4.24 -15.03 -7.69
CA THR A 21 4.36 -15.48 -9.09
C THR A 21 4.15 -14.31 -10.06
N VAL A 22 3.15 -13.46 -9.83
CA VAL A 22 2.94 -12.23 -10.61
C VAL A 22 4.13 -11.29 -10.49
N LEU A 23 4.64 -11.08 -9.27
CA LEU A 23 5.78 -10.18 -9.04
C LEU A 23 7.06 -10.67 -9.72
N GLU A 24 7.31 -11.98 -9.74
CA GLU A 24 8.50 -12.55 -10.38
C GLU A 24 8.35 -12.65 -11.91
N GLU A 25 7.27 -13.21 -12.41
CA GLU A 25 7.12 -13.55 -13.84
C GLU A 25 6.63 -12.36 -14.68
N ILE A 26 5.75 -11.53 -14.12
CA ILE A 26 5.16 -10.37 -14.81
C ILE A 26 5.89 -9.08 -14.41
N GLY A 27 6.11 -8.87 -13.11
CA GLY A 27 6.76 -7.67 -12.57
C GLY A 27 5.88 -6.42 -12.59
N ILE A 28 6.43 -5.31 -12.10
CA ILE A 28 5.76 -4.01 -11.94
C ILE A 28 6.58 -2.92 -12.66
N ILE A 29 5.90 -1.96 -13.30
CA ILE A 29 6.59 -0.85 -13.96
C ILE A 29 6.78 0.31 -12.99
N PHE A 30 8.02 0.76 -12.83
CA PHE A 30 8.38 2.00 -12.16
C PHE A 30 8.81 3.00 -13.24
N ARG A 31 7.89 3.89 -13.61
CA ARG A 31 8.02 4.79 -14.77
C ARG A 31 8.67 6.11 -14.41
N ASP A 32 9.48 6.62 -15.33
CA ASP A 32 10.05 7.98 -15.26
C ASP A 32 10.85 8.25 -13.96
N ASP A 33 11.36 7.19 -13.31
CA ASP A 33 12.05 7.26 -12.02
C ASP A 33 13.29 6.34 -12.00
N ALA A 34 14.42 6.90 -12.44
CA ALA A 34 15.69 6.17 -12.49
C ALA A 34 16.23 5.82 -11.09
N GLU A 35 15.90 6.61 -10.07
CA GLU A 35 16.33 6.36 -8.69
C GLU A 35 15.63 5.12 -8.13
N ALA A 36 14.31 5.01 -8.32
CA ALA A 36 13.55 3.82 -7.91
C ALA A 36 14.07 2.54 -8.58
N LEU A 37 14.37 2.60 -9.88
CA LEU A 37 14.93 1.45 -10.61
C LEU A 37 16.30 1.02 -10.05
N GLN A 38 17.14 1.98 -9.68
CA GLN A 38 18.44 1.70 -9.07
C GLN A 38 18.28 1.08 -7.68
N LEU A 39 17.39 1.60 -6.84
CA LEU A 39 17.10 1.04 -5.50
C LEU A 39 16.62 -0.42 -5.59
N TRP A 40 15.76 -0.73 -6.57
CA TRP A 40 15.30 -2.11 -6.77
C TRP A 40 16.42 -3.05 -7.20
N LYS A 41 17.29 -2.59 -8.10
CA LYS A 41 18.44 -3.36 -8.56
C LYS A 41 19.41 -3.65 -7.41
N GLU A 42 19.67 -2.66 -6.56
CA GLU A 42 20.49 -2.81 -5.35
C GLU A 42 19.87 -3.75 -4.32
N ALA A 43 18.54 -3.74 -4.20
CA ALA A 43 17.80 -4.69 -3.37
C ALA A 43 17.78 -6.12 -3.95
N GLY A 44 18.29 -6.34 -5.16
CA GLY A 44 18.38 -7.66 -5.79
C GLY A 44 17.22 -8.03 -6.72
N ALA A 45 16.42 -7.06 -7.14
CA ALA A 45 15.41 -7.27 -8.18
C ALA A 45 16.03 -7.28 -9.59
N ASP A 46 15.38 -7.96 -10.54
CA ASP A 46 15.75 -7.97 -11.95
C ASP A 46 15.05 -6.84 -12.70
N VAL A 47 15.82 -5.84 -13.14
CA VAL A 47 15.30 -4.62 -13.78
C VAL A 47 15.52 -4.68 -15.29
N LYS A 48 14.42 -4.68 -16.05
CA LYS A 48 14.36 -4.75 -17.52
C LYS A 48 13.70 -3.48 -18.09
N GLY A 49 14.51 -2.49 -18.45
CA GLY A 49 14.00 -1.16 -18.75
C GLY A 49 13.33 -0.56 -17.51
N GLU A 50 12.05 -0.22 -17.59
CA GLU A 50 11.27 0.28 -16.45
C GLU A 50 10.51 -0.83 -15.70
N ARG A 51 10.57 -2.08 -16.18
CA ARG A 51 9.89 -3.23 -15.54
C ARG A 51 10.82 -3.86 -14.51
N VAL A 52 10.34 -3.97 -13.27
CA VAL A 52 11.03 -4.62 -12.16
C VAL A 52 10.38 -5.98 -11.90
N HIS A 53 11.18 -7.05 -11.95
CA HIS A 53 10.81 -8.40 -11.58
C HIS A 53 11.41 -8.75 -10.22
N PHE A 54 10.59 -9.24 -9.30
CA PHE A 54 10.99 -9.46 -7.91
C PHE A 54 11.17 -10.94 -7.65
N PRO A 55 12.36 -11.40 -7.20
CA PRO A 55 12.51 -12.76 -6.69
C PRO A 55 11.47 -13.05 -5.59
N LYS A 56 10.88 -14.26 -5.60
CA LYS A 56 9.85 -14.61 -4.61
C LYS A 56 10.36 -14.39 -3.19
N GLY A 57 9.56 -13.71 -2.37
CA GLY A 57 9.92 -13.37 -0.99
C GLY A 57 10.83 -12.16 -0.80
N LEU A 58 11.39 -11.53 -1.85
CA LEU A 58 12.19 -10.30 -1.71
C LEU A 58 11.38 -9.21 -1.01
N CYS A 59 10.20 -8.87 -1.54
CA CYS A 59 9.32 -7.85 -0.98
C CYS A 59 8.94 -8.16 0.47
N ARG A 60 8.63 -9.42 0.79
CA ARG A 60 8.32 -9.85 2.17
C ARG A 60 9.52 -9.70 3.10
N SER A 61 10.75 -9.92 2.62
CA SER A 61 11.96 -9.76 3.43
C SER A 61 12.21 -8.28 3.76
N LEU A 62 12.03 -7.38 2.79
CA LEU A 62 12.14 -5.93 2.97
C LEU A 62 11.07 -5.39 3.94
N LEU A 63 9.85 -5.92 3.89
CA LEU A 63 8.76 -5.51 4.79
C LEU A 63 9.00 -5.82 6.27
N LYS A 64 9.99 -6.65 6.63
CA LYS A 64 10.27 -7.01 8.04
C LYS A 64 10.71 -5.83 8.90
N THR A 65 11.23 -4.76 8.29
CA THR A 65 11.61 -3.54 9.00
C THR A 65 10.45 -2.55 9.15
N ALA A 66 9.31 -2.80 8.52
CA ALA A 66 8.14 -1.94 8.63
C ALA A 66 7.47 -2.13 10.02
N PRO A 67 7.15 -1.04 10.74
CA PRO A 67 6.49 -1.14 12.03
C PRO A 67 5.04 -1.63 11.86
N SER A 68 4.62 -2.58 12.70
CA SER A 68 3.23 -3.06 12.74
C SER A 68 2.26 -2.04 13.36
N VAL A 69 2.78 -1.11 14.16
CA VAL A 69 2.05 -0.02 14.81
C VAL A 69 2.92 1.23 14.88
N TYR A 70 2.37 2.39 14.56
CA TYR A 70 3.02 3.69 14.77
C TYR A 70 2.01 4.79 15.15
N THR A 71 2.51 5.91 15.66
CA THR A 71 1.71 7.09 15.97
C THR A 71 1.78 8.11 14.84
N GLN A 72 0.64 8.45 14.26
CA GLN A 72 0.51 9.62 13.41
C GLN A 72 0.27 10.85 14.30
N HIS A 73 1.30 11.67 14.46
CA HIS A 73 1.27 12.83 15.34
C HIS A 73 0.45 13.99 14.75
N ALA A 74 -0.40 14.58 15.58
CA ALA A 74 -1.15 15.79 15.24
C ALA A 74 -0.54 17.02 15.92
N ARG A 75 -0.78 18.21 15.35
CA ARG A 75 -0.34 19.50 15.94
C ARG A 75 -0.86 19.71 17.37
N ASN A 76 -2.05 19.23 17.66
CA ASN A 76 -2.57 19.11 19.02
C ASN A 76 -2.37 17.65 19.42
N ALA A 77 -1.49 17.42 20.40
CA ALA A 77 -1.08 16.07 20.80
C ALA A 77 -2.28 15.16 21.16
N GLU A 78 -3.34 15.73 21.76
CA GLU A 78 -4.60 15.05 22.13
C GLU A 78 -5.38 14.49 20.92
N ARG A 79 -5.00 14.86 19.69
CA ARG A 79 -5.60 14.38 18.44
C ARG A 79 -4.67 13.49 17.62
N SER A 80 -3.52 13.09 18.18
CA SER A 80 -2.66 12.10 17.54
C SER A 80 -3.36 10.75 17.51
N VAL A 81 -3.13 9.96 16.47
CA VAL A 81 -3.80 8.67 16.28
C VAL A 81 -2.80 7.54 16.14
N GLN A 82 -3.20 6.35 16.58
CA GLN A 82 -2.47 5.12 16.31
C GLN A 82 -2.87 4.56 14.95
N ILE A 83 -1.88 4.15 14.16
CA ILE A 83 -2.07 3.40 12.92
C ILE A 83 -1.58 1.97 13.16
N GLY A 84 -2.46 0.99 12.92
CA GLY A 84 -2.19 -0.44 13.18
C GLY A 84 -2.78 -0.97 14.50
N GLY A 85 -2.66 -2.29 14.70
CA GLY A 85 -3.27 -3.01 15.82
C GLY A 85 -4.79 -3.05 15.69
N ASN A 86 -5.50 -2.84 16.81
CA ASN A 86 -6.98 -2.81 16.84
C ASN A 86 -7.56 -1.38 16.65
N ALA A 87 -6.74 -0.41 16.25
CA ALA A 87 -7.19 0.97 16.04
C ALA A 87 -7.99 1.10 14.73
N THR A 88 -8.98 2.00 14.73
CA THR A 88 -9.70 2.40 13.52
C THR A 88 -9.69 3.92 13.45
N VAL A 89 -9.24 4.47 12.32
CA VAL A 89 -9.15 5.92 12.09
C VAL A 89 -9.99 6.27 10.88
N PHE A 90 -10.92 7.22 11.04
CA PHE A 90 -11.76 7.71 9.96
C PHE A 90 -11.16 8.98 9.34
N ALA A 91 -11.08 9.01 8.01
CA ALA A 91 -10.61 10.16 7.25
C ALA A 91 -11.66 10.59 6.20
N PRO A 92 -11.69 11.88 5.79
CA PRO A 92 -12.56 12.35 4.71
C PRO A 92 -12.21 11.74 3.35
N VAL A 93 -13.07 12.01 2.37
CA VAL A 93 -12.84 11.65 0.97
C VAL A 93 -11.59 12.32 0.39
N TYR A 94 -10.87 11.63 -0.49
CA TYR A 94 -9.69 12.14 -1.19
C TYR A 94 -9.86 12.06 -2.71
N GLY A 95 -9.65 13.18 -3.40
CA GLY A 95 -9.53 13.22 -4.87
C GLY A 95 -10.73 13.72 -5.70
N PRO A 96 -12.00 13.70 -5.27
CA PRO A 96 -13.09 14.23 -6.10
C PRO A 96 -12.84 15.69 -6.53
N PRO A 97 -12.78 15.99 -7.84
CA PRO A 97 -12.61 17.36 -8.32
C PRO A 97 -13.93 18.15 -8.31
N PHE A 98 -15.04 17.47 -7.99
CA PHE A 98 -16.38 18.04 -7.92
C PHE A 98 -17.00 17.80 -6.56
N VAL A 99 -17.81 18.76 -6.11
CA VAL A 99 -18.70 18.60 -4.97
C VAL A 99 -20.13 18.49 -5.46
N ARG A 100 -20.99 17.88 -4.65
CA ARG A 100 -22.41 18.17 -4.66
C ARG A 100 -22.66 19.11 -3.51
N ASP A 101 -22.98 20.37 -3.81
CA ASP A 101 -23.17 21.38 -2.77
C ASP A 101 -24.51 21.19 -2.04
N LEU A 102 -24.76 22.05 -1.05
CA LEU A 102 -25.94 21.98 -0.20
C LEU A 102 -27.24 22.26 -0.96
N ASP A 103 -27.16 22.93 -2.12
CA ASP A 103 -28.29 23.15 -3.04
C ASP A 103 -28.48 21.98 -4.01
N GLY A 104 -27.66 20.93 -3.87
CA GLY A 104 -27.73 19.72 -4.68
C GLY A 104 -27.05 19.82 -6.04
N VAL A 105 -26.33 20.93 -6.32
CA VAL A 105 -25.68 21.20 -7.60
C VAL A 105 -24.30 20.55 -7.66
N ARG A 106 -24.00 19.87 -8.77
CA ARG A 106 -22.65 19.36 -9.05
C ARG A 106 -21.80 20.47 -9.68
N ARG A 107 -20.75 20.90 -8.99
CA ARG A 107 -19.81 21.94 -9.45
C ARG A 107 -18.38 21.58 -9.11
N TYR A 108 -17.40 22.27 -9.72
CA TYR A 108 -16.02 22.13 -9.30
C TYR A 108 -15.86 22.47 -7.82
N ALA A 109 -15.01 21.70 -7.14
CA ALA A 109 -14.69 21.93 -5.74
C ALA A 109 -14.03 23.31 -5.57
N THR A 110 -14.30 23.93 -4.42
CA THR A 110 -13.77 25.22 -3.96
C THR A 110 -13.44 25.10 -2.50
#